data_AF-A0AAX3EFF3-F1
#
_entry.id   AF-A0AAX3EFF3-F1
#
_cell.length_a   1.000
_cell.length_b   1.000
_cell.length_c   1.000
_cell.angle_alpha   90.00
_cell.angle_beta   90.00
_cell.angle_gamma   90.00
#
_symmetry.space_group_name_H-M   'P 1'
#
loop_
_entity.id
_entity.type
_entity.pdbx_description
1 polymer ?
#
loop_
_entity_poly.entity_id
_entity_poly.type
_entity_poly.pdbx_seq_one_letter_code
_entity_poly.pdbx_strand_id
1 'polypeptide(L)'
;MASYVVTSLAIVVPLAYLIRSNLAGPGTVTFLVASVAMLALVVANFSNPFIAVTAVAAGTIGDVVLCGLRRFEASARIQELVLAALLPALLWSGQLLALRVTGPLGWSVEMVSGVVMLSAAASFAAVYVLGLVATDVATPAEVFPHVDPMREE
;
A
#
# COMPACT_ATOMS: atom_id res chain seq x y z
N MET A 1 5.88 1.01 17.36
CA MET A 1 6.13 1.91 16.22
C MET A 1 6.65 1.12 15.01
N ALA A 2 7.80 0.46 15.10
CA ALA A 2 8.36 -0.32 13.99
C ALA A 2 7.41 -1.40 13.43
N SER A 3 6.68 -2.11 14.29
CA SER A 3 5.67 -3.09 13.88
C SER A 3 4.59 -2.52 12.96
N TYR A 4 4.10 -1.31 13.23
CA TYR A 4 3.10 -0.64 12.40
C TYR A 4 3.62 -0.36 10.99
N VAL A 5 4.86 0.12 10.89
CA VAL A 5 5.50 0.37 9.61
C VAL A 5 5.72 -0.93 8.85
N VAL A 6 6.25 -1.97 9.51
CA VAL A 6 6.50 -3.28 8.89
C VAL A 6 5.20 -3.91 8.37
N THR A 7 4.13 -3.91 9.16
CA THR A 7 2.83 -4.43 8.73
C THR A 7 2.25 -3.61 7.56
N SER A 8 2.42 -2.28 7.57
CA SER A 8 1.99 -1.44 6.47
C SER A 8 2.71 -1.80 5.17
N LEU A 9 4.03 -1.98 5.23
CA LEU A 9 4.84 -2.39 4.08
C LEU A 9 4.45 -3.78 3.58
N ALA A 10 4.22 -4.73 4.49
CA ALA A 10 3.78 -6.08 4.16
C ALA A 10 2.44 -6.10 3.40
N ILE A 11 1.57 -5.11 3.62
CA ILE A 11 0.30 -4.95 2.90
C ILE A 11 0.51 -4.21 1.57
N VAL A 12 1.23 -3.09 1.61
CA VAL A 12 1.31 -2.15 0.48
C VAL A 12 2.22 -2.65 -0.64
N VAL A 13 3.33 -3.31 -0.33
CA VAL A 13 4.28 -3.82 -1.34
C VAL A 13 3.63 -4.84 -2.29
N PRO A 14 2.97 -5.91 -1.82
CA PRO A 14 2.31 -6.86 -2.73
C PRO A 14 1.14 -6.22 -3.48
N LEU A 15 0.45 -5.25 -2.88
CA LEU A 15 -0.61 -4.52 -3.59
C LEU A 15 -0.05 -3.66 -4.74
N ALA A 16 1.05 -2.94 -4.50
CA ALA A 16 1.72 -2.16 -5.54
C ALA A 16 2.18 -3.08 -6.69
N TYR A 17 2.70 -4.27 -6.35
CA TYR A 17 3.03 -5.28 -7.35
C TYR A 17 1.80 -5.72 -8.18
N LEU A 18 0.68 -6.03 -7.53
CA LEU A 18 -0.56 -6.42 -8.22
C LEU A 18 -1.11 -5.33 -9.15
N ILE A 19 -1.02 -4.06 -8.73
CA ILE A 19 -1.43 -2.92 -9.56
C ILE A 19 -0.51 -2.80 -10.78
N ARG A 20 0.81 -2.92 -10.57
CA ARG A 20 1.81 -2.84 -11.65
C ARG A 20 1.66 -3.96 -12.67
N SER A 21 1.37 -5.18 -12.20
CA SER A 21 1.12 -6.34 -13.07
C SER A 21 -0.26 -6.31 -13.73
N ASN A 22 -1.06 -5.26 -13.52
CA ASN A 22 -2.44 -5.14 -14.01
C ASN A 22 -3.35 -6.30 -13.57
N LEU A 23 -3.03 -6.93 -12.43
CA LEU A 23 -3.77 -8.05 -11.82
C LEU A 23 -4.76 -7.58 -10.76
N ALA A 24 -4.65 -6.33 -10.30
CA ALA A 24 -5.60 -5.77 -9.35
C ALA A 24 -7.00 -5.69 -10.01
N GLY A 25 -7.96 -6.42 -9.49
CA GLY A 25 -9.37 -6.36 -9.87
C GLY A 25 -10.20 -5.62 -8.82
N PRO A 26 -11.50 -5.41 -9.07
CA PRO A 26 -12.40 -4.92 -8.02
C PRO A 26 -12.43 -5.92 -6.85
N GLY A 27 -12.18 -5.44 -5.64
CA GLY A 27 -12.16 -6.27 -4.43
C GLY A 27 -10.78 -6.78 -4.03
N THR A 28 -9.73 -6.56 -4.84
CA THR A 28 -8.38 -7.01 -4.51
C THR A 28 -7.86 -6.35 -3.25
N VAL A 29 -8.14 -5.05 -3.05
CA VAL A 29 -7.67 -4.32 -1.87
C VAL A 29 -8.36 -4.84 -0.62
N THR A 30 -9.69 -4.98 -0.66
CA THR A 30 -10.49 -5.53 0.45
C THR A 30 -10.07 -6.94 0.79
N PHE A 31 -9.90 -7.81 -0.21
CA PHE A 31 -9.52 -9.19 0.02
C PHE A 31 -8.16 -9.30 0.71
N LEU A 32 -7.16 -8.53 0.25
CA LEU A 32 -5.83 -8.54 0.83
C LEU A 32 -5.84 -8.02 2.27
N VAL A 33 -6.49 -6.87 2.51
CA VAL A 33 -6.58 -6.26 3.84
C VAL A 33 -7.38 -7.14 4.81
N ALA A 34 -8.52 -7.70 4.38
CA ALA A 34 -9.35 -8.58 5.18
C ALA A 34 -8.61 -9.87 5.55
N SER A 35 -7.87 -10.46 4.60
CA SER A 35 -7.06 -11.67 4.84
C SER A 35 -6.00 -11.42 5.91
N VAL A 36 -5.28 -10.29 5.83
CA VAL A 36 -4.28 -9.91 6.84
C VAL A 36 -4.94 -9.62 8.20
N ALA A 37 -6.08 -8.93 8.21
CA ALA A 37 -6.81 -8.65 9.43
C ALA A 37 -7.33 -9.92 10.11
N MET A 38 -7.81 -10.89 9.33
CA MET A 38 -8.29 -12.16 9.84
C MET A 38 -7.15 -13.00 10.42
N LEU A 39 -5.99 -13.03 9.75
CA LEU A 39 -4.79 -13.66 10.29
C LEU A 39 -4.35 -13.00 11.61
N ALA A 40 -4.34 -11.67 11.65
CA ALA A 40 -4.02 -10.92 12.87
C ALA A 40 -5.00 -11.22 14.01
N LEU A 41 -6.30 -11.37 13.71
CA LEU A 41 -7.33 -11.72 14.68
C LEU A 41 -7.11 -13.12 15.26
N VAL A 42 -6.74 -14.10 14.42
CA VAL A 42 -6.39 -15.47 14.85
C VAL A 42 -5.17 -15.43 15.77
N VAL A 43 -4.12 -14.70 15.39
CA VAL A 43 -2.91 -14.54 16.22
C VAL A 43 -3.22 -13.85 17.55
N ALA A 44 -4.14 -12.89 17.57
CA ALA A 44 -4.60 -12.19 18.76
C ALA A 44 -5.72 -12.93 19.54
N ASN A 45 -5.95 -14.21 19.23
CA ASN A 45 -6.94 -15.08 19.85
C ASN A 45 -8.35 -14.43 19.93
N PHE A 46 -8.77 -13.79 18.83
CA PHE A 46 -10.08 -13.16 18.67
C PHE A 46 -10.44 -12.04 19.66
N SER A 47 -9.43 -11.39 20.26
CA SER A 47 -9.63 -10.39 21.32
C SER A 47 -10.56 -9.23 20.96
N ASN A 48 -10.61 -8.80 19.68
CA ASN A 48 -11.43 -7.67 19.28
C ASN A 48 -11.93 -7.78 17.81
N PRO A 49 -13.20 -8.14 17.58
CA PRO A 49 -13.76 -8.27 16.22
C PRO A 49 -13.89 -6.93 15.49
N PHE A 50 -13.92 -5.78 16.20
CA PHE A 50 -13.98 -4.46 15.57
C PHE A 50 -12.73 -4.15 14.73
N ILE A 51 -11.59 -4.76 15.04
CA ILE A 51 -10.37 -4.63 14.23
C ILE A 51 -10.62 -5.20 12.82
N ALA A 52 -11.28 -6.36 12.72
CA ALA A 52 -11.61 -6.95 11.41
C ALA A 52 -12.61 -6.08 10.64
N VAL A 53 -13.64 -5.56 11.32
CA VAL A 53 -14.65 -4.68 10.69
C VAL A 53 -14.01 -3.40 10.13
N THR A 54 -13.15 -2.74 10.91
CA THR A 54 -12.47 -1.52 10.47
C THR A 54 -11.48 -1.78 9.34
N ALA A 55 -10.79 -2.92 9.34
CA ALA A 55 -9.93 -3.33 8.25
C ALA A 55 -10.72 -3.59 6.95
N VAL A 56 -11.87 -4.28 7.02
CA VAL A 56 -12.75 -4.48 5.86
C VAL A 56 -13.25 -3.14 5.32
N ALA A 57 -13.65 -2.21 6.19
CA ALA A 57 -14.07 -0.87 5.79
C ALA A 57 -12.93 -0.11 5.09
N ALA A 58 -11.71 -0.14 5.64
CA ALA A 58 -10.53 0.47 5.04
C ALA A 58 -10.21 -0.13 3.66
N GLY A 59 -10.26 -1.45 3.54
CA GLY A 59 -10.08 -2.15 2.27
C GLY A 59 -11.14 -1.77 1.23
N THR A 60 -12.40 -1.66 1.66
CA THR A 60 -13.52 -1.27 0.79
C THR A 60 -13.34 0.15 0.26
N ILE A 61 -12.92 1.08 1.11
CA ILE A 61 -12.59 2.45 0.70
C ILE A 61 -11.42 2.44 -0.29
N GLY A 62 -10.40 1.60 -0.06
CA GLY A 62 -9.29 1.40 -0.98
C GLY A 62 -9.73 0.92 -2.37
N ASP A 63 -10.65 -0.06 -2.44
CA ASP A 63 -11.20 -0.54 -3.72
C ASP A 63 -12.03 0.54 -4.42
N VAL A 64 -12.84 1.32 -3.69
CA VAL A 64 -13.59 2.44 -4.26
C VAL A 64 -12.65 3.49 -4.85
N VAL A 65 -11.58 3.84 -4.14
CA VAL A 65 -10.57 4.77 -4.64
C VAL A 65 -9.84 4.21 -5.85
N LEU A 66 -9.46 2.93 -5.84
CA LEU A 66 -8.84 2.28 -7.00
C LEU A 66 -9.76 2.32 -8.23
N CYS A 67 -11.02 1.96 -8.07
CA CYS A 67 -12.04 2.03 -9.12
C CYS A 67 -12.22 3.47 -9.63
N GLY A 68 -12.26 4.46 -8.73
CA GLY A 68 -12.32 5.87 -9.08
C GLY A 68 -11.11 6.32 -9.90
N LEU A 69 -9.89 6.03 -9.43
CA LEU A 69 -8.65 6.38 -10.12
C LEU A 69 -8.58 5.75 -11.52
N ARG A 70 -9.02 4.49 -11.66
CA ARG A 70 -9.11 3.82 -12.96
C ARG A 70 -10.13 4.47 -13.89
N ARG A 71 -11.28 4.90 -13.35
CA ARG A 71 -12.30 5.63 -14.12
C ARG A 71 -11.80 6.97 -14.63
N PHE A 72 -10.87 7.60 -13.93
CA PHE A 72 -10.20 8.83 -14.36
C PHE A 72 -8.91 8.58 -15.16
N GLU A 73 -8.67 7.34 -15.61
CA GLU A 73 -7.49 6.96 -16.40
C GLU A 73 -6.15 7.31 -15.71
N ALA A 74 -6.14 7.36 -14.37
CA ALA A 74 -4.92 7.62 -13.62
C ALA A 74 -3.88 6.53 -13.93
N SER A 75 -2.62 6.94 -14.11
CA SER A 75 -1.54 6.00 -14.38
C SER A 75 -1.38 4.98 -13.24
N ALA A 76 -0.91 3.77 -13.55
CA ALA A 76 -0.65 2.73 -12.55
C ALA A 76 0.24 3.25 -11.41
N ARG A 77 1.16 4.16 -11.73
CA ARG A 77 2.03 4.81 -10.75
C ARG A 77 1.28 5.68 -9.75
N ILE A 78 0.30 6.47 -10.21
CA ILE A 78 -0.54 7.28 -9.32
C ILE A 78 -1.40 6.37 -8.45
N GLN A 79 -1.98 5.30 -9.04
CA GLN A 79 -2.77 4.30 -8.31
C GLN A 79 -1.96 3.66 -7.17
N GLU A 80 -0.73 3.21 -7.46
CA GLU A 80 0.22 2.66 -6.49
C GLU A 80 0.48 3.64 -5.33
N LEU A 81 0.87 4.88 -5.64
CA LEU A 81 1.28 5.87 -4.64
C LEU A 81 0.12 6.33 -3.76
N VAL A 82 -1.06 6.55 -4.35
CA VAL A 82 -2.26 6.94 -3.59
C VAL A 82 -2.65 5.83 -2.63
N LEU A 83 -2.72 4.57 -3.07
CA LEU A 83 -3.07 3.46 -2.20
C LEU A 83 -1.99 3.17 -1.15
N ALA A 84 -0.71 3.35 -1.49
CA ALA A 84 0.40 3.20 -0.56
C ALA A 84 0.32 4.14 0.64
N ALA A 85 -0.12 5.38 0.44
CA ALA A 85 -0.34 6.33 1.54
C ALA A 85 -1.69 6.12 2.24
N LEU A 86 -2.74 5.90 1.45
CA LEU A 86 -4.12 5.88 1.92
C LEU A 86 -4.44 4.67 2.81
N LEU A 87 -3.96 3.48 2.44
CA LEU A 87 -4.28 2.25 3.17
C LEU A 87 -3.77 2.25 4.61
N PRO A 88 -2.48 2.52 4.88
CA PRO A 88 -1.99 2.63 6.26
C PRO A 88 -2.74 3.71 7.03
N ALA A 89 -3.05 4.84 6.40
CA ALA A 89 -3.78 5.92 7.04
C ALA A 89 -5.17 5.47 7.52
N LEU A 90 -5.94 4.80 6.66
CA LEU A 90 -7.26 4.26 6.99
C LEU A 90 -7.19 3.14 8.03
N LEU A 91 -6.28 2.19 7.83
CA LEU A 91 -6.19 0.97 8.64
C LEU A 91 -5.81 1.30 10.08
N TRP A 92 -4.79 2.14 10.27
CA TRP A 92 -4.37 2.54 11.61
C TRP A 92 -5.35 3.49 12.28
N SER A 93 -5.95 4.42 11.55
CA SER A 93 -6.99 5.29 12.12
C SER A 93 -8.20 4.48 12.56
N GLY A 94 -8.66 3.54 11.74
CA GLY A 94 -9.78 2.65 12.05
C GLY A 94 -9.48 1.75 13.24
N GLN A 95 -8.31 1.11 13.27
CA GLN A 95 -7.91 0.24 14.38
C GLN A 95 -7.76 1.01 15.69
N LEU A 96 -7.12 2.18 15.69
CA LEU A 96 -6.97 3.01 16.89
C LEU A 96 -8.33 3.54 17.37
N LEU A 97 -9.25 3.87 16.45
CA LEU A 97 -10.61 4.22 16.80
C LEU A 97 -11.35 3.05 17.46
N ALA A 98 -11.24 1.84 16.91
CA ALA A 98 -11.83 0.63 17.49
C ALA A 98 -11.27 0.32 18.88
N LEU A 99 -9.96 0.52 19.09
CA LEU A 99 -9.34 0.36 20.40
C LEU A 99 -9.88 1.39 21.40
N ARG A 100 -10.07 2.65 21.00
CA ARG A 100 -10.65 3.69 21.85
C ARG A 100 -12.08 3.36 22.31
N VAL A 101 -12.86 2.68 21.47
CA VAL A 101 -14.23 2.25 21.82
C VAL A 101 -14.21 1.10 22.85
N THR A 102 -13.18 0.27 22.86
CA THR A 102 -13.08 -0.90 23.74
C THR A 102 -12.35 -0.64 25.05
N GLY A 103 -11.62 0.47 25.17
CA GLY A 103 -11.02 0.92 26.43
C GLY A 103 -10.16 2.19 26.25
N PRO A 104 -9.75 2.82 27.36
CA PRO A 104 -8.87 3.99 27.29
C PRO A 104 -7.50 3.59 26.75
N LEU A 105 -7.16 4.11 25.57
CA LEU A 105 -5.80 4.09 25.06
C LEU A 105 -4.95 5.02 25.94
N GLY A 106 -3.97 4.48 26.65
CA GLY A 106 -3.00 5.29 27.43
C GLY A 106 -2.03 6.11 26.57
N TRP A 107 -2.35 6.33 25.29
CA TRP A 107 -1.50 7.01 24.31
C TRP A 107 -1.99 8.43 24.09
N SER A 108 -1.05 9.37 23.93
CA SER A 108 -1.38 10.75 23.58
C SER A 108 -1.87 10.86 22.13
N VAL A 109 -2.60 11.94 21.82
CA VAL A 109 -3.12 12.19 20.47
C VAL A 109 -1.98 12.37 19.46
N GLU A 110 -0.87 12.96 19.90
CA GLU A 110 0.34 13.16 19.11
C GLU A 110 1.02 11.84 18.75
N MET A 111 1.03 10.85 19.65
CA MET A 111 1.54 9.52 19.34
C MET A 111 0.66 8.80 18.32
N VAL A 112 -0.67 8.90 18.48
CA VAL A 112 -1.64 8.30 17.55
C VAL A 112 -1.48 8.88 16.15
N SER A 113 -1.48 10.21 16.01
CA SER A 113 -1.31 10.86 14.71
C SER A 113 0.07 10.60 14.12
N GLY A 114 1.12 10.57 14.95
CA GLY A 114 2.48 10.25 14.54
C GLY A 114 2.61 8.85 13.93
N VAL A 115 2.00 7.82 14.53
CA VAL A 115 1.99 6.45 13.97
C VAL A 115 1.33 6.42 12.60
N VAL A 116 0.16 7.07 12.48
CA VAL A 116 -0.63 7.07 11.25
C VAL A 116 0.13 7.78 10.13
N MET A 117 0.63 9.00 10.39
CA MET A 117 1.41 9.76 9.41
C MET A 117 2.71 9.05 9.02
N LEU A 118 3.46 8.53 9.99
CA LEU A 118 4.72 7.85 9.72
C LEU A 118 4.52 6.58 8.89
N SER A 119 3.47 5.80 9.18
CA SER A 119 3.16 4.57 8.44
C SER A 119 2.71 4.85 7.00
N ALA A 120 1.92 5.91 6.80
CA ALA A 120 1.51 6.36 5.47
C ALA A 120 2.70 6.89 4.66
N ALA A 121 3.53 7.75 5.27
CA ALA A 121 4.71 8.33 4.63
C ALA A 121 5.76 7.26 4.29
N ALA A 122 6.02 6.31 5.20
CA ALA A 122 6.96 5.22 4.97
C ALA A 122 6.49 4.29 3.83
N SER A 123 5.20 3.97 3.79
CA SER A 123 4.63 3.15 2.71
C SER A 123 4.68 3.85 1.36
N PHE A 124 4.34 5.15 1.33
CA PHE A 124 4.50 5.98 0.13
C PHE A 124 5.95 6.01 -0.34
N ALA A 125 6.90 6.30 0.56
CA ALA A 125 8.31 6.36 0.24
C ALA A 125 8.84 5.02 -0.29
N ALA A 126 8.45 3.90 0.33
CA ALA A 126 8.86 2.57 -0.11
C ALA A 126 8.38 2.25 -1.52
N VAL A 127 7.09 2.47 -1.81
CA VAL A 127 6.54 2.27 -3.17
C VAL A 127 7.14 3.26 -4.16
N TYR A 128 7.41 4.49 -3.71
CA TYR A 128 8.09 5.48 -4.53
C TYR A 128 9.48 4.98 -4.96
N VAL A 129 10.33 4.58 -4.01
CA VAL A 129 11.66 4.03 -4.30
C VAL A 129 11.57 2.77 -5.17
N LEU A 130 10.63 1.86 -4.88
CA LEU A 130 10.44 0.63 -5.65
C LEU A 130 10.03 0.87 -7.12
N GLY A 131 9.39 2.01 -7.40
CA GLY A 131 9.09 2.41 -8.78
C GLY A 131 10.31 2.95 -9.52
N LEU A 132 11.19 3.69 -8.85
CA LEU A 132 12.41 4.21 -9.47
C LEU A 132 13.37 3.08 -9.87
N VAL A 133 13.56 2.10 -8.99
CA VAL A 133 14.42 0.94 -9.28
C VAL A 133 13.92 0.15 -10.48
N ALA A 134 12.60 0.03 -10.64
CA ALA A 134 12.01 -0.70 -11.76
C ALA A 134 12.19 0.02 -13.10
N THR A 135 12.25 1.35 -13.12
CA THR A 135 12.50 2.12 -14.35
C THR A 135 13.95 2.04 -14.82
N ASP A 136 14.93 2.00 -13.90
CA ASP A 136 16.34 1.91 -14.27
C ASP A 136 16.69 0.56 -14.93
N VAL A 137 16.13 -0.55 -14.43
CA VAL A 137 16.38 -1.90 -14.95
C VAL A 137 15.80 -2.11 -16.37
N ALA A 138 14.76 -1.37 -16.73
CA ALA A 138 14.11 -1.47 -18.04
C ALA A 138 14.87 -0.76 -19.18
N THR A 139 16.10 -0.28 -18.94
CA THR A 139 16.95 0.37 -19.97
C THR A 139 18.10 -0.55 -20.43
N PRO A 140 17.86 -1.65 -21.17
CA PRO A 140 18.93 -2.42 -21.78
C PRO A 140 19.36 -1.79 -23.12
N ALA A 141 20.50 -1.10 -23.10
CA ALA A 141 21.49 -1.04 -24.19
C ALA A 141 21.00 -0.86 -25.65
N GLU A 142 20.33 0.26 -25.99
CA GLU A 142 20.35 0.79 -27.36
C GLU A 142 21.46 1.85 -27.52
N VAL A 143 22.72 1.45 -27.34
CA VAL A 143 23.87 2.23 -27.83
C VAL A 143 24.96 1.26 -28.30
N PHE A 144 24.62 0.38 -29.23
CA PHE A 144 25.63 -0.10 -30.17
C PHE A 144 25.50 0.77 -31.41
N PRO A 145 26.42 1.72 -31.66
CA PRO A 145 26.42 2.44 -32.92
C PRO A 145 26.49 1.40 -34.03
N HIS A 146 25.52 1.47 -34.93
CA HIS A 146 25.55 0.73 -36.19
C HIS A 146 26.80 1.21 -36.94
N VAL A 147 27.90 0.48 -36.79
CA VAL A 147 29.12 0.70 -37.56
C VAL A 147 28.77 0.29 -38.98
N ASP A 148 28.55 1.29 -39.83
CA ASP A 148 28.32 1.13 -41.26
C ASP A 148 29.62 0.60 -41.92
N PRO A 149 29.65 -0.64 -42.43
CA PRO A 149 30.87 -1.25 -42.97
C PRO A 149 31.18 -0.81 -44.40
N MET A 150 30.85 0.42 -44.79
CA MET A 150 30.97 0.89 -46.18
C MET A 150 31.65 2.26 -46.27
N ARG A 151 32.95 2.31 -45.92
CA ARG A 151 33.82 3.38 -46.43
C ARG A 151 35.29 3.01 -46.42
N GLU A 152 35.67 2.07 -47.28
CA GLU A 152 37.02 2.06 -47.84
C GLU A 152 36.89 2.18 -49.36
N GLU A 153 37.30 3.35 -49.87
CA GLU A 153 37.49 3.66 -51.29
C GLU A 153 38.87 3.18 -51.76
#